data_AF-A0AA41DEI6-F1
#
_entry.id   AF-A0AA41DEI6-F1
#
_cell.length_a   1.000
_cell.length_b   1.000
_cell.length_c   1.000
_cell.angle_alpha   90.00
_cell.angle_beta   90.00
_cell.angle_gamma   90.00
#
_symmetry.space_group_name_H-M   'P 1'
#
loop_
_entity.id
_entity.type
_entity.pdbx_description
1 polymer ?
#
loop_
_entity_poly.entity_id
_entity_poly.type
_entity_poly.pdbx_seq_one_letter_code
_entity_poly.pdbx_strand_id
1 'polypeptide(L)'
;MLLRSMLETHATRFATTEADLLAKAGITDGIILPDCNLDAPWPSLKCLIRSFVTVFRLRPKVIISTGAAPGFFCLLAGRLIGARTVWIDSVANVEKLSKSGTLAKWVASEWLTQWSHVAKPDGPHHVGGVL
;
A
#
# COMPACT_ATOMS: atom_id res chain seq x y z
N MET A 1 -17.19 8.30 3.19
CA MET A 1 -16.46 8.52 4.46
C MET A 1 -14.98 8.61 4.13
N LEU A 2 -14.31 9.72 4.47
CA LEU A 2 -12.88 9.89 4.20
C LEU A 2 -12.06 9.16 5.27
N LEU A 3 -11.00 8.44 4.89
CA LEU A 3 -10.17 7.67 5.83
C LEU A 3 -9.48 8.54 6.88
N ARG A 4 -9.27 9.84 6.61
CA ARG A 4 -8.49 10.75 7.47
C ARG A 4 -8.98 10.81 8.91
N SER A 5 -10.27 11.05 9.13
CA SER A 5 -10.83 11.15 10.50
C SER A 5 -10.69 9.84 11.29
N MET A 6 -10.76 8.69 10.60
CA MET A 6 -10.51 7.39 11.23
C MET A 6 -9.03 7.23 11.59
N LEU A 7 -8.12 7.64 10.71
CA LEU A 7 -6.66 7.54 10.95
C LEU A 7 -6.17 8.43 12.08
N GLU A 8 -6.80 9.58 12.32
CA GLU A 8 -6.47 10.50 13.43
C GLU A 8 -6.69 9.88 14.82
N THR A 9 -7.58 8.89 14.93
CA THR A 9 -7.82 8.17 16.19
C THR A 9 -6.78 7.09 16.49
N HIS A 10 -5.80 6.88 15.59
CA HIS A 10 -4.78 5.86 15.69
C HIS A 10 -3.37 6.46 15.56
N ALA A 11 -2.37 5.77 16.11
CA ALA A 11 -0.97 6.10 15.88
C ALA A 11 -0.57 5.75 14.43
N THR A 12 -0.83 6.67 13.51
CA THR A 12 -0.68 6.48 12.07
C THR A 12 0.67 7.00 11.60
N ARG A 13 1.36 6.23 10.74
CA ARG A 13 2.55 6.66 10.00
C ARG A 13 2.29 6.55 8.51
N PHE A 14 2.58 7.62 7.77
CA PHE A 14 2.45 7.64 6.32
C PHE A 14 3.78 7.31 5.65
N ALA A 15 3.73 6.52 4.58
CA ALA A 15 4.88 6.22 3.74
C ALA A 15 4.54 6.51 2.29
N THR A 16 5.44 7.18 1.57
CA THR A 16 5.26 7.59 0.17
C THR A 16 6.60 7.67 -0.54
N THR A 17 6.58 7.68 -1.87
CA THR A 17 7.77 7.95 -2.69
C THR A 17 8.01 9.45 -2.90
N GLU A 18 7.00 10.29 -2.67
CA GLU A 18 7.04 11.73 -2.94
C GLU A 18 6.95 12.57 -1.66
N ALA A 19 8.02 13.30 -1.34
CA ALA A 19 8.05 14.18 -0.17
C ALA A 19 7.01 15.33 -0.24
N ASP A 20 6.76 15.84 -1.44
CA ASP A 20 5.78 16.92 -1.66
C ASP A 20 4.36 16.52 -1.26
N LEU A 21 4.00 15.23 -1.37
CA LEU A 21 2.69 14.75 -0.92
C LEU A 21 2.54 14.83 0.60
N LEU A 22 3.61 14.56 1.35
CA LEU A 22 3.61 14.72 2.81
C LEU A 22 3.47 16.20 3.19
N ALA A 23 4.24 17.07 2.53
CA ALA A 23 4.18 18.52 2.77
C ALA A 23 2.78 19.08 2.48
N LYS A 24 2.18 18.74 1.33
CA LYS A 24 0.80 19.13 0.98
C LYS A 24 -0.24 18.60 1.96
N ALA A 25 0.00 17.42 2.54
CA ALA A 25 -0.89 16.80 3.52
C ALA A 25 -0.66 17.28 4.96
N GLY A 26 0.33 18.16 5.20
CA GLY A 26 0.71 18.63 6.54
C GLY A 26 1.35 17.56 7.42
N ILE A 27 1.93 16.52 6.83
CA ILE A 27 2.54 15.39 7.55
C ILE A 27 4.04 15.62 7.68
N THR A 28 4.53 15.76 8.91
CA THR A 28 5.95 16.08 9.20
C THR A 28 6.80 14.84 9.51
N ASP A 29 6.17 13.74 9.90
CA ASP A 29 6.82 12.54 10.41
C ASP A 29 6.64 11.32 9.48
N GLY A 30 6.35 11.60 8.21
CA GLY A 30 6.17 10.60 7.16
C GLY A 30 7.49 10.02 6.66
N ILE A 31 7.38 8.90 5.96
CA ILE A 31 8.52 8.06 5.57
C ILE A 31 8.65 8.09 4.05
N ILE A 32 9.83 8.48 3.58
CA ILE A 32 10.16 8.42 2.17
C ILE A 32 10.71 7.04 1.82
N LEU A 33 10.02 6.35 0.92
CA LEU A 33 10.45 5.10 0.30
C LEU A 33 11.08 5.42 -1.06
N PRO A 34 12.13 4.68 -1.48
CA PRO A 34 12.66 4.81 -2.82
C PRO A 34 11.59 4.47 -3.85
N ASP A 35 11.49 5.28 -4.90
CA ASP A 35 10.64 4.95 -6.03
C ASP A 35 11.18 3.72 -6.78
N CYS A 36 10.27 2.82 -7.14
CA CYS A 36 10.61 1.61 -7.88
C CYS A 36 9.38 1.01 -8.58
N ASN A 37 9.66 0.19 -9.57
CA ASN A 37 8.69 -0.68 -10.22
C ASN A 37 9.25 -2.11 -10.26
N LEU A 38 8.35 -3.10 -10.40
CA LEU A 38 8.73 -4.51 -10.42
C LEU A 38 9.56 -4.93 -11.65
N ASP A 39 9.79 -4.03 -12.61
CA ASP A 39 10.55 -4.29 -13.83
C ASP A 39 12.04 -3.92 -13.70
N ALA A 40 12.40 -3.11 -12.69
CA ALA A 40 13.77 -2.66 -12.44
C ALA A 40 14.34 -3.30 -11.15
N PRO A 41 15.30 -4.25 -11.24
CA PRO A 41 15.73 -5.04 -10.08
C PRO A 41 16.50 -4.22 -9.03
N TRP A 42 17.35 -3.28 -9.44
CA TRP A 42 18.19 -2.54 -8.48
C TRP A 42 17.44 -1.49 -7.65
N PRO A 43 16.59 -0.62 -8.24
CA PRO A 43 15.72 0.26 -7.47
C PRO A 43 14.75 -0.52 -6.58
N SER A 44 14.20 -1.63 -7.11
CA SER A 44 13.33 -2.53 -6.34
C SER A 44 14.02 -3.12 -5.12
N LEU A 45 15.28 -3.56 -5.23
CA LEU A 45 16.01 -4.12 -4.09
C LEU A 45 16.23 -3.07 -2.99
N LYS A 46 16.60 -1.83 -3.35
CA LYS A 46 16.74 -0.73 -2.39
C LYS A 46 15.40 -0.41 -1.70
N CYS A 47 14.32 -0.35 -2.47
CA CYS A 47 13.00 -0.10 -1.93
C CYS A 47 12.52 -1.25 -1.03
N LEU A 48 12.76 -2.50 -1.42
CA LEU A 48 12.46 -3.69 -0.64
C LEU A 48 13.16 -3.63 0.73
N ILE A 49 14.47 -3.41 0.74
CA ILE A 49 15.25 -3.32 1.99
C ILE A 49 14.72 -2.18 2.86
N ARG A 50 14.48 -0.98 2.28
CA ARG A 50 13.99 0.17 3.04
C ARG A 50 12.58 -0.08 3.61
N SER A 51 11.71 -0.72 2.85
CA SER A 51 10.35 -1.07 3.26
C SER A 51 10.38 -2.06 4.42
N PHE A 52 11.20 -3.11 4.31
CA PHE A 52 11.40 -4.09 5.37
C PHE A 52 11.91 -3.43 6.65
N VAL A 53 13.03 -2.70 6.58
CA VAL A 53 13.60 -2.00 7.75
C VAL A 53 12.57 -1.10 8.41
N THR A 54 11.76 -0.38 7.62
CA THR A 54 10.69 0.48 8.13
C THR A 54 9.65 -0.31 8.90
N VAL A 55 9.10 -1.37 8.29
CA VAL A 55 8.03 -2.17 8.89
C VAL A 55 8.52 -2.93 10.12
N PHE A 56 9.71 -3.51 10.09
CA PHE A 56 10.29 -4.22 11.24
C PHE A 56 10.63 -3.29 12.40
N ARG A 57 10.94 -2.01 12.15
CA ARG A 57 11.17 -1.00 13.20
C ARG A 57 9.87 -0.47 13.78
N LEU A 58 8.88 -0.17 12.94
CA LEU A 58 7.60 0.38 13.39
C LEU A 58 6.68 -0.66 14.01
N ARG A 59 6.82 -1.94 13.61
CA ARG A 59 5.97 -3.06 14.05
C ARG A 59 4.46 -2.73 13.96
N PRO A 60 3.97 -2.26 12.80
CA PRO A 60 2.58 -1.86 12.66
C PRO A 60 1.65 -3.06 12.87
N LYS A 61 0.48 -2.81 13.48
CA LYS A 61 -0.58 -3.82 13.58
C LYS A 61 -1.37 -3.95 12.27
N VAL A 62 -1.46 -2.86 11.51
CA VAL A 62 -2.19 -2.78 10.24
C VAL A 62 -1.36 -1.99 9.24
N ILE A 63 -1.31 -2.47 7.99
CA ILE A 63 -0.71 -1.75 6.86
C ILE A 63 -1.77 -1.63 5.77
N ILE A 64 -2.03 -0.40 5.32
CA ILE A 64 -2.93 -0.11 4.21
C ILE A 64 -2.09 0.46 3.07
N SER A 65 -2.21 -0.11 1.88
CA SER A 65 -1.55 0.41 0.68
C SER A 65 -2.53 0.60 -0.46
N THR A 66 -2.38 1.74 -1.15
CA THR A 66 -3.17 2.13 -2.31
C THR A 66 -2.36 2.06 -3.63
N GLY A 67 -1.22 1.36 -3.66
CA GLY A 67 -0.36 1.45 -4.85
C GLY A 67 0.92 0.62 -4.89
N ALA A 68 1.67 0.88 -5.96
CA ALA A 68 2.73 0.16 -6.68
C ALA A 68 3.73 -0.74 -5.89
N ALA A 69 4.94 -0.94 -6.42
CA ALA A 69 5.93 -1.84 -5.84
C ALA A 69 6.32 -1.49 -4.38
N PRO A 70 6.51 -0.22 -3.97
CA PRO A 70 6.84 0.12 -2.58
C PRO A 70 5.76 -0.33 -1.58
N GLY A 71 4.49 -0.09 -1.94
CA GLY A 71 3.35 -0.51 -1.14
C GLY A 71 3.28 -2.03 -0.96
N PHE A 72 3.46 -2.77 -2.06
CA PHE A 72 3.53 -4.22 -2.04
C PHE A 72 4.64 -4.74 -1.12
N PHE A 73 5.83 -4.14 -1.16
CA PHE A 73 6.95 -4.54 -0.28
C PHE A 73 6.65 -4.28 1.20
N CYS A 74 5.97 -3.18 1.55
CA CYS A 74 5.50 -2.95 2.92
C CYS A 74 4.48 -4.02 3.35
N LEU A 75 3.55 -4.42 2.48
CA LEU A 75 2.60 -5.48 2.79
C LEU A 75 3.30 -6.82 3.01
N LEU A 76 4.25 -7.17 2.14
CA LEU A 76 5.05 -8.38 2.28
C LEU A 76 5.77 -8.40 3.64
N ALA A 77 6.44 -7.32 4.01
CA ALA A 77 7.09 -7.19 5.31
C ALA A 77 6.10 -7.28 6.49
N GLY A 78 4.93 -6.65 6.34
CA GLY A 78 3.86 -6.68 7.35
C GLY A 78 3.33 -8.09 7.59
N ARG A 79 3.12 -8.83 6.51
CA ARG A 79 2.66 -10.23 6.56
C ARG A 79 3.62 -11.12 7.34
N LEU A 80 4.93 -10.90 7.20
CA LEU A 80 5.98 -11.64 7.91
C LEU A 80 5.98 -11.38 9.42
N ILE A 81 5.54 -10.20 9.86
CA ILE A 81 5.45 -9.86 11.30
C ILE A 81 4.03 -10.07 11.87
N GLY A 82 3.11 -10.63 11.10
CA GLY A 82 1.73 -10.89 11.51
C GLY A 82 0.80 -9.67 11.50
N ALA A 83 1.18 -8.58 10.83
CA ALA A 83 0.31 -7.42 10.65
C ALA A 83 -0.86 -7.73 9.71
N ARG A 84 -2.02 -7.11 9.95
CA ARG A 84 -3.12 -7.14 8.99
C ARG A 84 -2.78 -6.25 7.79
N THR A 85 -2.81 -6.81 6.60
CA THR A 85 -2.38 -6.17 5.36
C THR A 85 -3.58 -5.90 4.47
N VAL A 86 -3.78 -4.66 4.05
CA VAL A 86 -4.90 -4.24 3.20
C VAL A 86 -4.34 -3.64 1.93
N TRP A 87 -4.64 -4.26 0.80
CA TRP A 87 -4.39 -3.73 -0.52
C TRP A 87 -5.68 -3.12 -1.06
N ILE A 88 -5.60 -1.87 -1.49
CA ILE A 88 -6.65 -1.18 -2.24
C ILE A 88 -6.03 -0.88 -3.60
N ASP A 89 -6.56 -1.49 -4.67
CA ASP A 89 -6.01 -1.24 -5.99
C ASP A 89 -6.13 0.23 -6.38
N SER A 90 -5.07 0.73 -7.01
CA SER A 90 -4.90 2.15 -7.26
C SER A 90 -5.95 2.69 -8.23
N VAL A 91 -6.43 3.92 -7.98
CA VAL A 91 -7.29 4.69 -8.89
C VAL A 91 -6.73 4.78 -10.31
N ALA A 92 -5.40 4.75 -10.46
CA ALA A 92 -4.73 4.82 -11.77
C ALA A 92 -4.94 3.58 -12.66
N ASN A 93 -5.42 2.46 -12.13
CA ASN A 93 -5.65 1.22 -12.87
C ASN A 93 -7.15 0.89 -12.92
N VAL A 94 -7.86 1.66 -13.76
CA VAL A 94 -9.32 1.52 -13.95
C VAL A 94 -9.69 0.23 -14.68
N GLU A 95 -8.88 -0.21 -15.63
CA GLU A 95 -9.24 -1.32 -16.54
C GLU A 95 -8.80 -2.70 -16.02
N LYS A 96 -7.66 -2.77 -15.35
CA LYS A 96 -7.07 -4.04 -14.90
C LYS A 96 -6.12 -3.83 -13.73
N LEU A 97 -5.96 -4.86 -12.91
CA LEU A 97 -5.01 -4.87 -11.81
C LEU A 97 -3.57 -4.59 -12.27
N SER A 98 -2.86 -3.81 -11.47
CA SER A 98 -1.41 -3.66 -11.61
C SER A 98 -0.66 -4.99 -11.37
N LYS A 99 0.60 -5.09 -11.80
CA LYS A 99 1.46 -6.25 -11.47
C LYS A 99 1.55 -6.45 -9.95
N SER A 100 1.83 -5.37 -9.21
CA SER A 100 1.85 -5.38 -7.74
C SER A 100 0.49 -5.74 -7.16
N GLY A 101 -0.59 -5.21 -7.73
CA GLY A 101 -1.95 -5.53 -7.31
C GLY A 101 -2.33 -6.98 -7.53
N THR A 102 -1.85 -7.60 -8.60
CA THR A 102 -2.02 -9.05 -8.83
C THR A 102 -1.24 -9.86 -7.80
N LEU A 103 0.00 -9.49 -7.50
CA LEU A 103 0.82 -10.16 -6.49
C LEU A 103 0.29 -9.94 -5.06
N ALA A 104 -0.42 -8.84 -4.82
CA ALA A 104 -0.99 -8.52 -3.52
C ALA A 104 -1.95 -9.61 -3.02
N LYS A 105 -2.60 -10.39 -3.92
CA LYS A 105 -3.43 -11.55 -3.56
C LYS A 105 -2.78 -12.48 -2.53
N TRP A 106 -1.47 -12.66 -2.61
CA TRP A 106 -0.74 -13.62 -1.78
C TRP A 106 -0.34 -13.08 -0.41
N VAL A 107 -0.26 -11.75 -0.27
CA VAL A 107 0.28 -11.09 0.92
C VAL A 107 -0.72 -10.19 1.63
N ALA A 108 -1.80 -9.81 0.97
CA ALA A 108 -2.87 -9.02 1.53
C ALA A 108 -3.83 -9.93 2.33
N SER A 109 -4.21 -9.48 3.51
CA SER A 109 -5.33 -10.04 4.28
C SER A 109 -6.66 -9.61 3.65
N GLU A 110 -6.71 -8.37 3.15
CA GLU A 110 -7.83 -7.81 2.39
C GLU A 110 -7.32 -7.33 1.03
N TRP A 111 -7.87 -7.87 -0.05
CA TRP A 111 -7.51 -7.51 -1.41
C TRP A 111 -8.70 -6.85 -2.09
N LEU A 112 -8.67 -5.53 -2.21
CA LEU A 112 -9.82 -4.71 -2.56
C LEU A 112 -9.59 -3.94 -3.85
N THR A 113 -10.67 -3.71 -4.60
CA THR A 113 -10.71 -2.80 -5.75
C THR A 113 -11.86 -1.81 -5.60
N GLN A 114 -11.67 -0.61 -6.16
CA GLN A 114 -12.70 0.43 -6.21
C GLN A 114 -13.55 0.35 -7.50
N TRP A 115 -13.24 -0.61 -8.39
CA TRP A 115 -13.87 -0.76 -9.70
C TRP A 115 -14.61 -2.10 -9.77
N SER A 116 -15.93 -2.06 -9.90
CA SER A 116 -16.76 -3.27 -9.86
C SER A 116 -16.45 -4.27 -10.98
N HIS A 117 -16.07 -3.79 -12.17
CA HIS A 117 -15.71 -4.63 -13.31
C HIS A 117 -14.32 -5.28 -13.20
N VAL A 118 -13.47 -4.80 -12.29
CA VAL A 118 -12.15 -5.39 -12.01
C VAL A 118 -12.25 -6.52 -10.98
N ALA A 119 -13.35 -6.56 -10.20
CA ALA A 119 -13.54 -7.54 -9.16
C ALA A 119 -13.72 -8.96 -9.73
N LYS A 120 -13.33 -9.96 -8.93
CA LYS A 120 -13.44 -11.38 -9.30
C LYS A 120 -14.04 -12.19 -8.13
N PRO A 121 -14.56 -13.40 -8.39
CA PRO A 121 -15.14 -14.25 -7.34
C PRO A 121 -14.19 -14.51 -6.16
N ASP A 122 -12.90 -14.74 -6.44
CA ASP A 122 -11.86 -14.97 -5.41
C ASP A 122 -11.05 -13.71 -5.06
N GLY A 123 -11.60 -12.54 -5.41
CA GLY A 123 -10.94 -11.26 -5.24
C GLY A 123 -10.08 -10.79 -6.44
N PRO A 124 -9.76 -9.48 -6.50
CA PRO A 124 -10.01 -8.47 -5.46
C PRO A 124 -11.51 -8.20 -5.30
N HIS A 125 -11.96 -7.98 -4.08
CA HIS A 125 -13.36 -7.69 -3.79
C HIS A 125 -13.65 -6.21 -4.04
N HIS A 126 -14.78 -5.94 -4.67
CA HIS A 126 -15.25 -4.57 -4.87
C HIS A 126 -15.75 -3.98 -3.55
N VAL A 127 -15.15 -2.88 -3.08
CA VAL A 127 -15.59 -2.17 -1.88
C VAL A 127 -15.49 -0.66 -2.08
N GLY A 128 -16.62 0.03 -1.88
CA GLY A 128 -16.72 1.48 -1.99
C GLY A 128 -16.60 1.97 -3.43
N GLY A 129 -16.10 3.19 -3.62
CA GLY A 129 -15.85 3.81 -4.91
C GLY A 129 -15.12 5.14 -4.71
N VAL A 130 -14.32 5.54 -5.69
CA VAL A 130 -13.94 6.95 -5.85
C VAL A 130 -15.09 7.56 -6.62
N LEU A 131 -15.74 8.57 -6.04
CA LEU A 131 -16.85 9.36 -6.59
C LEU A 131 -17.04 9.27 -8.11
#